data_AF-A0A561EJW8-F1
#
_entry.id   AF-A0A561EJW8-F1
#
_cell.length_a   1.000
_cell.length_b   1.000
_cell.length_c   1.000
_cell.angle_alpha   90.00
_cell.angle_beta   90.00
_cell.angle_gamma   90.00
#
_symmetry.space_group_name_H-M   'P 1'
#
loop_
_entity.id
_entity.type
_entity.pdbx_description
1 polymer ?
#
loop_
_entity_poly.entity_id
_entity_poly.type
_entity_poly.pdbx_seq_one_letter_code
_entity_poly.pdbx_strand_id
1 'polypeptide(L)'
;MGGWLWWLIPAVVVGGGWVSENVRSALKTRHKRKLELLKFAERQQLALDAANRPPEPVCGCTHHLAKHDKDGKCHEVVEAPTAWDAERKPLQYEPRPCTCQQYIGPEPLATVFAPEITDLR
;
A
#
# COMPACT_ATOMS: atom_id res chain seq x y z
N MET A 1 -11.05 48.92 53.84
CA MET A 1 -10.25 48.35 52.73
C MET A 1 -10.59 46.87 52.62
N GLY A 2 -11.56 46.47 51.79
CA GLY A 2 -12.03 45.06 51.79
C GLY A 2 -12.83 44.60 50.55
N GLY A 3 -13.20 45.51 49.64
CA GLY A 3 -13.92 45.16 48.40
C GLY A 3 -13.03 44.83 47.21
N TRP A 4 -11.77 45.28 47.20
CA TRP A 4 -10.84 45.07 46.07
C TRP A 4 -10.43 43.59 45.92
N LEU A 5 -10.30 42.87 47.04
CA LEU A 5 -9.91 41.46 47.04
C LEU A 5 -10.98 40.56 46.42
N TRP A 6 -12.27 40.92 46.54
CA TRP A 6 -13.40 40.20 45.95
C TRP A 6 -13.46 40.34 44.41
N TRP A 7 -12.90 41.41 43.84
CA TRP A 7 -12.81 41.61 42.38
C TRP A 7 -11.64 40.86 41.73
N LEU A 8 -10.61 40.47 42.49
CA LEU A 8 -9.48 39.69 41.96
C LEU A 8 -9.85 38.24 41.65
N ILE A 9 -10.80 37.67 42.40
CA ILE A 9 -11.26 36.29 42.21
C ILE A 9 -11.85 36.06 40.81
N PRO A 10 -12.86 36.83 40.34
CA PRO A 10 -13.40 36.64 38.99
C PRO A 10 -12.36 36.96 37.90
N ALA A 11 -11.46 37.92 38.13
CA ALA A 11 -10.39 38.24 37.17
C ALA A 11 -9.42 37.08 36.97
N VAL A 12 -9.02 36.40 38.06
CA VAL A 12 -8.13 35.22 37.99
C VAL A 12 -8.85 34.00 37.43
N VAL A 13 -10.13 33.79 37.76
CA VAL A 13 -10.92 32.67 37.24
C VAL A 13 -11.15 32.80 35.74
N VAL A 14 -11.56 33.99 35.27
CA VAL A 14 -11.81 34.25 33.84
C VAL A 14 -10.49 34.30 33.05
N GLY A 15 -9.47 35.00 33.58
CA GLY A 15 -8.16 35.08 32.94
C GLY A 15 -7.42 33.74 32.89
N GLY A 16 -7.49 32.95 33.96
CA GLY A 16 -6.89 31.62 34.04
C GLY A 16 -7.55 30.62 33.09
N GLY A 17 -8.88 30.68 32.93
CA GLY A 17 -9.62 29.86 31.97
C GLY A 17 -9.12 30.08 30.54
N TRP A 18 -9.08 31.33 30.07
CA TRP A 18 -8.67 31.66 28.70
C TRP A 18 -7.21 31.28 28.39
N VAL A 19 -6.29 31.49 29.33
CA VAL A 19 -4.89 31.07 29.18
C VAL A 19 -4.78 29.55 29.09
N SER A 20 -5.51 28.82 29.95
CA SER A 20 -5.48 27.35 29.94
C SER A 20 -6.02 26.74 28.65
N GLU A 21 -7.08 27.31 28.09
CA GLU A 21 -7.70 26.85 26.84
C GLU A 21 -6.80 27.07 25.62
N ASN A 22 -6.14 28.23 25.55
CA ASN A 22 -5.19 28.54 24.48
C ASN A 22 -3.99 27.58 24.49
N VAL A 23 -3.41 27.30 25.65
CA VAL A 23 -2.30 26.33 25.79
C VAL A 23 -2.74 24.93 25.39
N ARG A 24 -3.93 24.50 25.84
CA ARG A 24 -4.48 23.18 25.48
C ARG A 24 -4.74 23.06 23.99
N SER A 25 -5.25 24.11 23.35
CA SER A 25 -5.47 24.16 21.90
C SER A 25 -4.15 24.06 21.13
N ALA A 26 -3.12 24.83 21.53
CA ALA A 26 -1.79 24.79 20.93
C ALA A 26 -1.14 23.39 21.03
N LEU A 27 -1.23 22.73 22.19
CA LEU A 27 -0.72 21.37 22.36
C LEU A 27 -1.48 20.36 21.49
N LYS A 28 -2.81 20.49 21.41
CA LYS A 28 -3.64 19.63 20.55
C LYS A 28 -3.30 19.79 19.07
N THR A 29 -3.10 21.02 18.59
CA THR A 29 -2.71 21.27 17.19
C THR A 29 -1.30 20.72 16.89
N ARG A 30 -0.33 20.93 17.79
CA ARG A 30 1.02 20.35 17.66
C ARG A 30 0.98 18.82 17.62
N HIS A 31 0.18 18.20 18.48
CA HIS A 31 0.02 16.75 18.51
C HIS A 31 -0.59 16.22 17.21
N LYS A 32 -1.67 16.86 16.71
CA LYS A 32 -2.29 16.51 15.42
C LYS A 32 -1.28 16.57 14.27
N ARG A 33 -0.52 17.67 14.15
CA ARG A 33 0.52 17.80 13.13
C ARG A 33 1.58 16.71 13.22
N LYS A 34 2.00 16.34 14.44
CA LYS A 34 2.97 15.25 14.64
C LYS A 34 2.41 13.90 14.17
N LEU A 35 1.14 13.62 14.46
CA LEU A 35 0.47 12.40 13.98
C LEU A 35 0.35 12.36 12.45
N GLU A 36 0.05 13.49 11.81
CA GLU A 36 -0.02 13.59 10.35
C GLU A 36 1.33 13.30 9.70
N LEU A 37 2.42 13.83 10.24
CA LEU A 37 3.78 13.55 9.77
C LEU A 37 4.15 12.07 9.91
N LEU A 38 3.82 11.44 11.04
CA LEU A 38 4.07 10.01 11.25
C LEU A 38 3.27 9.15 10.26
N LYS A 39 1.99 9.48 10.05
CA LYS A 39 1.15 8.80 9.04
C LYS A 39 1.68 8.97 7.63
N PHE A 40 2.22 10.14 7.29
CA PHE A 40 2.82 10.37 5.98
C PHE A 40 4.09 9.52 5.80
N ALA A 41 4.96 9.50 6.81
CA ALA A 41 6.17 8.68 6.80
C ALA A 41 5.85 7.18 6.70
N GLU A 42 4.85 6.69 7.43
CA GLU A 42 4.38 5.30 7.34
C GLU A 42 3.88 4.96 5.94
N ARG A 43 3.05 5.81 5.32
CA ARG A 43 2.58 5.61 3.94
C ARG A 43 3.73 5.60 2.94
N GLN A 44 4.71 6.50 3.11
CA GLN A 44 5.88 6.54 2.25
C GLN A 44 6.69 5.23 2.37
N GLN A 45 6.91 4.74 3.59
CA GLN A 45 7.59 3.47 3.82
C GLN A 45 6.84 2.30 3.17
N LEU A 46 5.51 2.21 3.38
CA LEU A 46 4.70 1.17 2.74
C LEU A 46 4.74 1.21 1.20
N ALA A 47 4.78 2.41 0.62
CA ALA A 47 4.91 2.57 -0.83
C ALA A 47 6.29 2.12 -1.34
N LEU A 48 7.36 2.42 -0.60
CA LEU A 48 8.72 1.95 -0.91
C LEU A 48 8.82 0.43 -0.77
N ASP A 49 8.26 -0.14 0.30
CA ASP A 49 8.26 -1.59 0.52
C ASP A 49 7.46 -2.34 -0.57
N ALA A 50 6.33 -1.77 -1.01
CA ALA A 50 5.56 -2.31 -2.12
C ALA A 50 6.32 -2.22 -3.46
N ALA A 51 7.01 -1.11 -3.72
CA ALA A 51 7.82 -0.94 -4.92
C ALA A 51 9.07 -1.84 -4.95
N ASN A 52 9.65 -2.13 -3.79
CA ASN A 52 10.81 -3.01 -3.64
C ASN A 52 10.45 -4.50 -3.54
N ARG A 53 9.16 -4.86 -3.58
CA ARG A 53 8.76 -6.27 -3.55
C ARG A 53 9.20 -6.93 -4.86
N PRO A 54 9.99 -8.02 -4.81
CA PRO A 54 10.35 -8.74 -6.02
C PRO A 54 9.07 -9.28 -6.69
N PRO A 55 9.02 -9.32 -8.03
CA PRO A 55 7.88 -9.90 -8.73
C PRO A 55 7.68 -11.36 -8.32
N GLU A 56 6.42 -11.75 -8.11
CA GLU A 56 6.10 -13.13 -7.78
C GLU A 56 6.31 -14.02 -9.02
N PRO A 57 6.95 -15.20 -8.87
CA PRO A 57 7.18 -16.09 -9.99
C PRO A 57 5.87 -16.82 -10.34
N VAL A 58 5.07 -16.23 -11.24
CA VAL A 58 3.80 -16.78 -11.73
C VAL A 58 3.94 -17.28 -13.18
N CYS A 59 3.42 -18.48 -13.50
CA CYS A 59 3.29 -18.93 -14.91
C CYS A 59 2.22 -18.08 -15.62
N GLY A 60 2.20 -18.05 -16.95
CA GLY A 60 1.12 -17.46 -17.76
C GLY A 60 -0.29 -18.01 -17.46
N CYS A 61 -0.41 -19.15 -16.77
CA CYS A 61 -1.66 -19.67 -16.21
C CYS A 61 -2.00 -19.13 -14.81
N THR A 62 -1.32 -18.08 -14.36
CA THR A 62 -1.53 -17.35 -13.09
C THR A 62 -1.27 -18.12 -11.80
N HIS A 63 -0.74 -19.35 -11.89
CA HIS A 63 -0.30 -20.11 -10.72
C HIS A 63 1.16 -19.87 -10.36
N HIS A 64 1.46 -19.91 -9.07
CA HIS A 64 2.83 -19.83 -8.57
C HIS A 64 3.71 -20.95 -9.12
N LEU A 65 4.99 -20.62 -9.36
CA LEU A 65 6.00 -21.58 -9.78
C LEU A 65 6.14 -22.76 -8.80
N ALA A 66 5.88 -22.54 -7.51
CA ALA A 66 5.86 -23.57 -6.46
C ALA A 66 4.85 -24.72 -6.70
N LYS A 67 3.91 -24.56 -7.65
CA LYS A 67 2.93 -25.59 -8.03
C LYS A 67 3.43 -26.52 -9.13
N HIS A 68 4.67 -26.35 -9.58
CA HIS A 68 5.29 -27.20 -10.61
C HIS A 68 6.19 -28.25 -9.97
N ASP A 69 6.22 -29.45 -10.55
CA ASP A 69 7.25 -30.44 -10.24
C ASP A 69 8.58 -30.13 -10.95
N LYS A 70 9.57 -31.01 -10.76
CA LYS A 70 10.90 -30.89 -11.38
C LYS A 70 10.86 -31.03 -12.90
N ASP A 71 9.84 -31.69 -13.44
CA ASP A 71 9.64 -31.91 -14.87
C ASP A 71 8.86 -30.73 -15.51
N GLY A 72 8.48 -29.72 -14.71
CA GLY A 72 7.79 -28.51 -15.15
C GLY A 72 6.27 -28.67 -15.24
N LYS A 73 5.68 -29.77 -14.77
CA LYS A 73 4.23 -29.99 -14.81
C LYS A 73 3.54 -29.26 -13.66
N CYS A 74 2.52 -28.46 -13.99
CA CYS A 74 1.68 -27.80 -13.00
C CYS A 74 0.67 -28.78 -12.36
N HIS A 75 0.53 -28.74 -11.04
CA HIS A 75 -0.43 -29.54 -10.28
C HIS A 75 -1.72 -28.81 -9.88
N GLU A 76 -1.92 -27.59 -10.38
CA GLU A 76 -3.13 -26.81 -10.12
C GLU A 76 -4.24 -27.04 -11.15
N VAL A 77 -5.42 -26.53 -10.85
CA VAL A 77 -6.61 -26.56 -11.71
C VAL A 77 -6.84 -25.17 -12.29
N VAL A 78 -7.16 -25.08 -13.59
CA VAL A 78 -7.55 -23.85 -14.27
C VAL A 78 -9.01 -23.92 -14.71
N GLU A 79 -9.65 -22.76 -14.85
CA GLU A 79 -10.94 -22.64 -15.51
C GLU A 79 -10.73 -22.68 -17.03
N ALA A 80 -11.02 -23.83 -17.64
CA ALA A 80 -10.91 -24.01 -19.07
C ALA A 80 -12.27 -23.75 -19.73
N PRO A 81 -12.32 -22.95 -20.82
CA PRO A 81 -13.56 -22.75 -21.54
C PRO A 81 -14.00 -24.05 -22.24
N THR A 82 -15.29 -24.37 -22.15
CA THR A 82 -15.87 -25.61 -22.71
C THR A 82 -16.91 -25.37 -23.79
N ALA A 83 -17.43 -24.15 -23.89
CA ALA A 83 -18.35 -23.72 -24.94
C ALA A 83 -17.94 -22.34 -25.46
N TRP A 84 -18.14 -22.10 -26.76
CA TRP A 84 -17.79 -20.85 -27.43
C TRP A 84 -18.97 -20.37 -28.28
N ASP A 85 -19.13 -19.07 -28.40
CA ASP A 85 -20.04 -18.46 -29.38
C ASP A 85 -19.43 -18.38 -30.78
N ALA A 86 -20.17 -17.77 -31.72
CA ALA A 86 -19.72 -17.57 -33.09
C ALA A 86 -18.49 -16.64 -33.22
N GLU A 87 -18.24 -15.80 -32.21
CA GLU A 87 -17.12 -14.85 -32.14
C GLU A 87 -15.92 -15.41 -31.36
N ARG A 88 -15.96 -16.69 -30.97
CA ARG A 88 -14.97 -17.37 -30.11
C ARG A 88 -14.87 -16.79 -28.70
N LYS A 89 -15.89 -16.10 -28.21
CA LYS A 89 -15.99 -15.76 -26.80
C LYS A 89 -16.45 -17.00 -26.02
N PRO A 90 -15.78 -17.35 -24.92
CA PRO A 90 -16.18 -18.45 -24.08
C PRO A 90 -17.53 -18.18 -23.40
N LEU A 91 -18.45 -19.14 -23.47
CA LEU A 91 -19.78 -19.10 -22.87
C LEU A 91 -19.85 -19.87 -21.54
N GLN A 92 -18.99 -20.89 -21.38
CA GLN A 92 -18.97 -21.76 -20.21
C GLN A 92 -17.53 -22.13 -19.87
N TYR A 93 -17.29 -22.38 -18.58
CA TYR A 93 -15.98 -22.75 -18.03
C TYR A 93 -16.13 -23.98 -17.13
N GLU A 94 -15.13 -24.84 -17.13
CA GLU A 94 -15.04 -25.99 -16.23
C GLU A 94 -13.65 -26.10 -15.59
N PRO A 95 -13.57 -26.62 -14.35
CA PRO A 95 -12.30 -26.90 -13.70
C PRO A 95 -11.58 -28.04 -14.40
N ARG A 96 -10.39 -27.78 -14.92
CA ARG A 96 -9.54 -28.76 -15.62
C ARG A 96 -8.10 -28.70 -15.09
N PRO A 97 -7.36 -29.82 -15.07
CA PRO A 97 -5.94 -29.78 -14.71
C PRO A 97 -5.18 -28.81 -15.61
N CYS A 98 -4.30 -28.01 -15.02
CA CYS A 98 -3.44 -27.08 -15.74
C CYS A 98 -2.49 -27.85 -16.67
N THR A 99 -2.38 -27.41 -17.91
CA THR A 99 -1.49 -27.98 -18.91
C THR A 99 -0.27 -27.08 -19.20
N CYS A 100 0.00 -26.05 -18.39
CA CYS A 100 1.26 -25.27 -18.44
C CYS A 100 2.44 -26.17 -18.09
N GLN A 101 3.50 -26.11 -18.90
CA GLN A 101 4.77 -26.79 -18.68
C GLN A 101 5.86 -25.84 -18.16
N GLN A 102 5.46 -24.78 -17.43
CA GLN A 102 6.29 -23.63 -17.08
C GLN A 102 6.78 -22.84 -18.32
N TYR A 103 7.07 -21.55 -18.17
CA TYR A 103 7.73 -20.79 -19.24
C TYR A 103 9.21 -21.20 -19.31
N ILE A 104 9.62 -21.77 -20.44
CA ILE A 104 11.00 -22.15 -20.77
C ILE A 104 11.45 -21.35 -22.00
N GLY A 105 11.26 -20.03 -21.96
CA GLY A 105 11.74 -19.14 -23.02
C GLY A 105 13.01 -18.40 -22.63
N PRO A 106 13.56 -17.54 -23.51
CA PRO A 106 14.68 -16.69 -23.16
C PRO A 106 14.36 -15.86 -21.91
N GLU A 107 15.39 -15.53 -21.14
CA GLU A 107 15.28 -14.71 -19.94
C GLU A 107 14.40 -13.48 -20.22
N PRO A 108 13.28 -13.29 -19.49
CA PRO A 108 12.46 -12.10 -19.66
C PRO A 108 13.35 -10.89 -19.33
N LEU A 109 13.24 -9.84 -20.17
CA LEU A 109 14.12 -8.66 -20.20
C LEU A 109 14.83 -8.42 -18.87
N ALA A 110 16.16 -8.58 -18.87
CA ALA A 110 16.97 -8.35 -17.69
C ALA A 110 16.64 -6.98 -17.09
N THR A 111 16.55 -6.90 -15.77
CA THR A 111 16.36 -5.64 -15.07
C THR A 111 17.60 -4.77 -15.29
N VAL A 112 17.53 -3.86 -16.27
CA VAL A 112 18.59 -2.89 -16.55
C VAL A 112 18.32 -1.61 -15.78
N PHE A 113 19.32 -1.14 -15.04
CA PHE A 113 19.26 0.18 -14.42
C PHE A 113 19.48 1.24 -15.50
N ALA A 114 18.49 2.10 -15.73
CA ALA A 114 18.62 3.28 -16.57
C ALA A 114 18.99 4.47 -15.67
N PRO A 115 20.23 4.99 -15.72
CA PRO A 115 20.60 6.17 -14.95
C PRO A 115 19.80 7.38 -15.41
N GLU A 116 19.57 8.33 -14.49
CA GLU A 116 18.93 9.60 -14.80
C GLU A 116 19.76 10.36 -15.85
N ILE A 117 19.11 10.85 -16.91
CA ILE A 117 19.76 11.66 -17.94
C ILE A 117 20.05 13.02 -17.31
N THR A 118 21.28 13.21 -16.84
CA THR A 118 21.76 14.50 -16.33
C THR A 118 22.56 15.21 -17.42
N ASP A 119 22.17 16.45 -17.72
CA ASP A 119 22.98 17.33 -18.56
C ASP A 119 24.14 17.86 -17.71
N LEU A 120 25.32 17.27 -17.88
CA LEU A 120 26.55 17.73 -17.25
C LEU A 120 26.97 19.03 -17.95
N ARG A 121 26.49 20.16 -17.42
CA ARG A 121 26.91 21.49 -17.84
C ARG A 121 28.26 21.89 -17.26
#